data_AF-A0A961T0H3-F1
#
_entry.id   AF-A0A961T0H3-F1
#
_cell.length_a   1.000
_cell.length_b   1.000
_cell.length_c   1.000
_cell.angle_alpha   90.00
_cell.angle_beta   90.00
_cell.angle_gamma   90.00
#
_symmetry.space_group_name_H-M   'P 1'
#
loop_
_entity.id
_entity.type
_entity.pdbx_description
1 polymer ?
#
loop_
_entity_poly.entity_id
_entity_poly.type
_entity_poly.pdbx_seq_one_letter_code
_entity_poly.pdbx_strand_id
1 'polypeptide(L)'
;MARYRYSDARLQQTLIVAVGLTMMVCFLTWMFLAAAGQPQTLFWTGATGLVFFAFMSLATLIRWLRRETILAILPTGLFDARWQADPVNWERIREVVMRRKENDITLDIYLWRGQEPGKVTELHPGRDHGPDFTIDTSALEGDASEMAQTISRHAVVRVEL
;
A
#
# COMPACT_ATOMS: atom_id res chain seq x y z
N MET A 1 0.30 -1.62 21.52
CA MET A 1 1.06 -1.23 20.32
C MET A 1 0.61 -2.13 19.19
N ALA A 2 0.01 -1.58 18.14
CA ALA A 2 -0.43 -2.36 16.98
C ALA A 2 0.50 -2.08 15.80
N ARG A 3 0.95 -3.14 15.14
CA ARG A 3 1.85 -3.07 13.98
C ARG A 3 1.19 -3.84 12.85
N TYR A 4 0.99 -3.19 11.71
CA TYR A 4 0.32 -3.76 10.56
C TYR A 4 1.32 -3.93 9.41
N ARG A 5 1.29 -5.11 8.79
CA ARG A 5 2.20 -5.53 7.70
C ARG A 5 1.45 -5.59 6.38
N TYR A 6 2.10 -5.95 5.28
CA TYR A 6 1.40 -6.18 4.01
C TYR A 6 0.52 -7.43 4.10
N SER A 7 -0.69 -7.39 3.53
CA SER A 7 -1.56 -8.56 3.43
C SER A 7 -0.97 -9.63 2.49
N ASP A 8 -0.80 -10.86 3.01
CA ASP A 8 -0.34 -12.01 2.23
C ASP A 8 -1.30 -12.36 1.07
N ALA A 9 -2.60 -12.09 1.21
CA ALA A 9 -3.61 -12.39 0.19
C ALA A 9 -3.45 -11.54 -1.08
N ARG A 10 -3.16 -10.23 -0.94
CA ARG A 10 -2.89 -9.36 -2.09
C ARG A 10 -1.55 -9.67 -2.75
N LEU A 11 -0.57 -10.11 -1.95
CA LEU A 11 0.69 -10.59 -2.49
C LEU A 11 0.47 -11.83 -3.37
N GLN A 12 -0.32 -12.79 -2.89
CA GLN A 12 -0.69 -13.97 -3.68
C GLN A 12 -1.42 -13.60 -4.98
N GLN A 13 -2.40 -12.68 -4.91
CA GLN A 13 -3.10 -12.19 -6.12
C GLN A 13 -2.14 -11.54 -7.12
N THR A 14 -1.25 -10.66 -6.64
CA THR A 14 -0.26 -9.99 -7.50
C THR A 14 0.69 -11.01 -8.14
N LEU A 15 1.08 -12.03 -7.39
CA LEU A 15 1.95 -13.10 -7.88
C LEU A 15 1.23 -13.99 -8.90
N ILE A 16 -0.04 -14.33 -8.69
CA ILE A 16 -0.88 -15.05 -9.66
C ILE A 16 -1.01 -14.25 -10.96
N VAL A 17 -1.28 -12.95 -10.87
CA VAL A 17 -1.36 -12.07 -12.05
C VAL A 17 -0.02 -12.04 -12.78
N ALA A 18 1.10 -11.89 -12.04
CA ALA A 18 2.43 -11.90 -12.63
C ALA A 18 2.75 -13.23 -13.34
N VAL A 19 2.38 -14.37 -12.75
CA VAL A 19 2.51 -15.69 -13.37
C VAL A 19 1.67 -15.79 -14.65
N GLY A 20 0.41 -15.35 -14.61
CA GLY A 20 -0.48 -15.38 -15.77
C GLY A 20 0.04 -14.53 -16.94
N LEU A 21 0.51 -13.32 -16.63
CA LEU A 21 1.07 -12.39 -17.62
C LEU A 21 2.39 -12.93 -18.19
N THR A 22 3.22 -13.56 -17.35
CA THR A 22 4.45 -14.25 -17.79
C THR A 22 4.12 -15.40 -18.74
N MET A 23 3.13 -16.25 -18.41
CA MET A 23 2.73 -17.34 -19.31
C MET A 23 2.24 -16.81 -20.66
N MET A 24 1.48 -15.72 -20.67
CA MET A 24 1.00 -15.10 -21.91
C MET A 24 2.16 -14.58 -22.77
N VAL A 25 3.14 -13.90 -22.16
CA VAL A 25 4.34 -13.42 -22.86
C VAL A 25 5.17 -14.59 -23.37
N CYS A 26 5.39 -15.64 -22.57
CA CYS A 26 6.05 -16.86 -23.03
C CYS A 26 5.34 -17.48 -24.23
N PHE A 27 4.00 -17.58 -24.19
CA PHE A 27 3.23 -18.15 -25.29
C PHE A 27 3.37 -17.31 -26.57
N LEU A 28 3.27 -15.99 -26.48
CA LEU A 28 3.45 -15.07 -27.60
C LEU A 28 4.86 -15.18 -28.20
N THR A 29 5.89 -15.15 -27.36
CA THR A 29 7.29 -15.28 -27.80
C THR A 29 7.55 -16.62 -28.47
N TRP A 30 7.03 -17.71 -27.89
CA TRP A 30 7.12 -19.03 -28.49
C TRP A 30 6.44 -19.09 -29.86
N MET A 31 5.21 -18.57 -29.96
CA MET A 31 4.44 -18.56 -31.20
C MET A 31 5.18 -17.79 -32.31
N PHE A 32 5.76 -16.64 -31.98
CA PHE A 32 6.51 -15.81 -32.93
C PHE A 32 7.79 -16.50 -33.41
N LEU A 33 8.56 -17.10 -32.50
CA LEU A 33 9.79 -17.79 -32.83
C LEU A 33 9.52 -19.10 -33.60
N ALA A 34 8.43 -19.80 -33.29
CA ALA A 34 8.01 -21.01 -33.98
C ALA A 34 7.58 -20.69 -35.41
N ALA A 35 6.83 -19.60 -35.61
CA ALA A 35 6.48 -19.11 -36.94
C ALA A 35 7.70 -18.68 -37.75
N ALA A 36 8.76 -18.20 -37.11
CA ALA A 36 10.03 -17.84 -37.74
C ALA A 36 10.94 -19.05 -38.05
N GLY A 37 10.55 -20.28 -37.71
CA GLY A 37 11.32 -21.49 -37.98
C GLY A 37 12.63 -21.61 -37.18
N GLN A 38 12.76 -20.90 -36.07
CA GLN A 38 13.95 -20.93 -35.22
C GLN A 38 14.08 -22.28 -34.48
N PRO A 39 15.20 -23.01 -34.60
CA PRO A 39 15.38 -24.32 -33.96
C PRO A 39 15.56 -24.22 -32.43
N GLN A 40 15.86 -23.03 -31.90
CA GLN A 40 16.11 -22.78 -30.46
C GLN A 40 14.93 -22.05 -29.76
N THR A 41 13.72 -22.17 -30.30
CA THR A 41 12.48 -21.55 -29.79
C THR A 41 12.29 -21.69 -28.28
N LEU A 42 12.48 -22.91 -27.74
CA LEU A 42 12.31 -23.19 -26.30
C LEU A 42 13.28 -22.42 -25.41
N PHE A 43 14.55 -22.29 -25.83
CA PHE A 43 15.58 -21.61 -25.04
C PHE A 43 15.31 -20.11 -24.94
N TRP A 44 15.03 -19.45 -26.07
CA TRP A 44 14.74 -18.02 -26.11
C TRP A 44 13.43 -17.67 -25.40
N THR A 45 12.40 -18.50 -25.55
CA THR A 45 11.13 -18.33 -24.83
C THR A 45 11.35 -18.41 -23.32
N GLY A 46 12.06 -19.44 -22.85
CA GLY A 46 12.37 -19.61 -21.43
C GLY A 46 13.17 -18.43 -20.87
N ALA A 47 14.17 -17.95 -21.61
CA ALA A 47 14.96 -16.78 -21.22
C ALA A 47 14.10 -15.52 -21.09
N THR A 48 13.24 -15.23 -22.09
CA THR A 48 12.33 -14.07 -22.01
C THR A 48 11.33 -14.18 -20.88
N GLY A 49 10.76 -15.37 -20.65
CA GLY A 49 9.85 -15.62 -19.54
C GLY A 49 10.51 -15.40 -18.18
N LEU A 50 11.74 -15.89 -18.01
CA LEU A 50 12.49 -15.74 -16.77
C LEU A 50 12.85 -14.28 -16.49
N VAL A 51 13.30 -13.54 -17.51
CA VAL A 51 13.60 -12.11 -17.38
C VAL A 51 12.34 -11.31 -17.06
N PHE A 52 11.24 -11.60 -17.75
CA PHE A 52 9.97 -10.90 -17.54
C PHE A 52 9.40 -11.18 -16.15
N PHE A 53 9.38 -12.45 -15.74
CA PHE A 53 8.96 -12.85 -14.40
C PHE A 53 9.83 -12.22 -13.33
N ALA A 54 11.15 -12.27 -13.49
CA ALA A 54 12.08 -11.64 -12.55
C ALA A 54 11.78 -10.15 -12.44
N PHE A 55 11.62 -9.43 -13.56
CA PHE A 55 11.32 -7.99 -13.52
C PHE A 55 9.99 -7.67 -12.81
N MET A 56 8.93 -8.42 -13.10
CA MET A 56 7.60 -8.19 -12.53
C MET A 56 7.48 -8.62 -11.07
N SER A 57 8.14 -9.72 -10.68
CA SER A 57 8.02 -10.32 -9.35
C SER A 57 9.06 -9.81 -8.35
N LEU A 58 10.21 -9.31 -8.81
CA LEU A 58 11.33 -8.95 -7.92
C LEU A 58 10.96 -7.82 -6.95
N ALA A 59 10.26 -6.78 -7.40
CA ALA A 59 9.83 -5.69 -6.53
C ALA A 59 8.88 -6.19 -5.42
N THR A 60 7.95 -7.08 -5.77
CA THR A 60 6.98 -7.69 -4.85
C THR A 60 7.65 -8.65 -3.87
N LEU A 61 8.60 -9.46 -4.37
CA LEU A 61 9.37 -10.42 -3.58
C LEU A 61 10.29 -9.72 -2.58
N ILE A 62 10.99 -8.65 -3.00
CA ILE A 62 11.83 -7.83 -2.12
C ILE A 62 11.00 -7.20 -1.00
N ARG A 63 9.83 -6.62 -1.34
CA ARG A 63 8.93 -6.02 -0.34
C ARG A 63 8.43 -7.04 0.68
N TRP A 64 8.12 -8.26 0.25
CA TRP A 64 7.71 -9.35 1.13
C TRP A 64 8.84 -9.87 2.01
N LEU A 65 10.02 -10.12 1.43
CA LEU A 65 11.21 -10.59 2.14
C LEU A 65 11.62 -9.66 3.29
N ARG A 66 11.44 -8.35 3.11
CA ARG A 66 11.82 -7.38 4.14
C ARG A 66 10.86 -7.30 5.33
N ARG A 67 9.67 -7.92 5.27
CA ARG A 67 8.62 -7.88 6.33
C ARG A 67 8.48 -6.48 6.95
N GLU A 68 8.60 -5.45 6.13
CA GLU A 68 8.64 -4.06 6.61
C GLU A 68 7.31 -3.74 7.27
N THR A 69 7.39 -3.18 8.49
CA THR A 69 6.19 -2.69 9.18
C THR A 69 5.82 -1.39 8.51
N ILE A 70 4.72 -1.38 7.77
CA ILE A 70 4.34 -0.23 6.96
C ILE A 70 3.62 0.77 7.84
N LEU A 71 2.66 0.29 8.63
CA LEU A 71 1.89 1.12 9.55
C LEU A 71 2.12 0.63 10.97
N ALA A 72 2.56 1.53 11.84
CA ALA A 72 2.60 1.27 13.27
C ALA A 72 1.83 2.35 14.02
N ILE A 73 0.93 1.89 14.89
CA ILE A 73 0.22 2.74 15.84
C ILE A 73 1.00 2.68 17.15
N LEU A 74 1.78 3.74 17.41
CA LEU A 74 2.56 3.90 18.63
C LEU A 74 1.81 4.80 19.63
N PRO A 75 2.09 4.67 20.94
CA PRO A 75 1.56 5.61 21.94
C PRO A 75 2.01 7.05 21.67
N THR A 76 3.17 7.22 21.05
CA THR A 76 3.78 8.52 20.74
C THR A 76 3.29 9.12 19.42
N GLY A 77 2.63 8.34 18.56
CA GLY A 77 2.20 8.81 17.25
C GLY A 77 1.89 7.70 16.25
N LEU A 78 1.54 8.11 15.05
CA LEU A 78 1.28 7.24 13.91
C LEU A 78 2.51 7.21 12.99
N PHE A 79 3.01 6.02 12.69
CA PHE A 79 4.14 5.83 11.79
C PHE A 79 3.68 5.14 10.51
N ASP A 80 3.95 5.77 9.37
CA ASP A 80 3.81 5.15 8.04
C ASP A 80 5.14 5.21 7.27
N ALA A 81 5.76 4.04 7.11
CA ALA A 81 7.03 3.87 6.42
C ALA A 81 7.00 4.26 4.93
N ARG A 82 5.82 4.36 4.30
CA ARG A 82 5.69 4.82 2.90
C ARG A 82 5.85 6.32 2.76
N TRP A 83 5.57 7.06 3.83
CA TRP A 83 5.44 8.51 3.78
C TRP A 83 6.56 9.22 4.54
N GLN A 84 6.88 8.78 5.77
CA GLN A 84 7.93 9.39 6.59
C GLN A 84 8.67 8.36 7.44
N ALA A 85 9.96 8.63 7.67
CA ALA A 85 10.81 7.80 8.54
C ALA A 85 10.55 8.03 10.03
N ASP A 86 9.88 9.14 10.38
CA ASP A 86 9.57 9.51 11.76
C ASP A 86 8.06 9.40 12.06
N PRO A 87 7.67 9.01 13.29
CA PRO A 87 6.27 8.95 13.69
C PRO A 87 5.64 10.35 13.80
N VAL A 88 4.44 10.51 13.26
CA VAL A 88 3.62 11.72 13.40
C VAL A 88 2.93 11.71 14.76
N ASN A 89 3.26 12.68 15.62
CA ASN A 89 2.65 12.79 16.95
C ASN A 89 1.13 12.99 16.85
N TRP A 90 0.37 12.35 17.75
CA TRP A 90 -1.09 12.46 17.83
C TRP A 90 -1.59 13.90 17.95
N GLU A 91 -0.84 14.77 18.64
CA GLU A 91 -1.17 16.19 18.78
C GLU A 91 -1.16 16.97 17.44
N ARG A 92 -0.46 16.45 16.43
CA ARG A 92 -0.43 17.02 15.07
C ARG A 92 -1.58 16.53 14.21
N ILE A 93 -2.23 15.44 14.60
CA ILE A 93 -3.32 14.82 13.85
C ILE A 93 -4.62 15.52 14.25
N ARG A 94 -5.25 16.18 13.28
CA ARG A 94 -6.54 16.85 13.46
C ARG A 94 -7.67 15.84 13.47
N GLU A 95 -7.75 15.05 12.41
CA GLU A 95 -8.78 14.05 12.25
C GLU A 95 -8.28 12.91 11.36
N VAL A 96 -8.82 11.73 11.60
CA VAL A 96 -8.64 10.57 10.74
C VAL A 96 -10.01 10.24 10.15
N VAL A 97 -10.14 10.35 8.84
CA VAL A 97 -11.36 10.03 8.11
C VAL A 97 -11.22 8.64 7.51
N MET A 98 -12.05 7.71 7.97
CA MET A 98 -12.17 6.39 7.37
C MET A 98 -13.14 6.50 6.20
N ARG A 99 -12.64 6.34 4.97
CA ARG A 99 -13.45 6.27 3.76
C ARG A 99 -13.58 4.86 3.28
N ARG A 100 -14.80 4.47 2.90
CA ARG A 100 -15.06 3.21 2.23
C ARG A 100 -15.27 3.46 0.74
N LYS A 101 -14.53 2.74 -0.11
CA LYS A 101 -14.73 2.74 -1.56
C LYS A 101 -14.94 1.31 -2.05
N GLU A 102 -16.20 0.97 -2.30
CA GLU A 102 -16.68 -0.37 -2.69
C GLU A 102 -16.22 -1.49 -1.75
N ASN A 103 -15.02 -2.04 -1.97
CA ASN A 103 -14.42 -3.12 -1.16
C ASN A 103 -13.15 -2.70 -0.42
N ASP A 104 -12.60 -1.52 -0.70
CA ASP A 104 -11.39 -1.02 -0.09
C ASP A 104 -11.71 0.05 0.95
N ILE A 105 -10.98 0.00 2.06
CA ILE A 105 -11.07 0.99 3.13
C ILE A 105 -9.78 1.81 3.12
N THR A 106 -9.92 3.12 3.11
CA THR A 106 -8.79 4.05 3.20
C THR A 106 -8.92 4.89 4.45
N LEU A 107 -7.79 5.13 5.13
CA LEU A 107 -7.68 6.06 6.24
C LEU A 107 -7.02 7.33 5.72
N ASP A 108 -7.82 8.37 5.57
CA ASP A 108 -7.39 9.71 5.20
C ASP A 108 -7.03 10.47 6.47
N ILE A 109 -5.82 11.03 6.52
CA ILE A 109 -5.32 11.70 7.72
C ILE A 109 -5.09 13.17 7.41
N TYR A 110 -5.68 14.00 8.25
CA TYR A 110 -5.61 15.45 8.17
C TYR A 110 -4.77 15.94 9.34
N LEU A 111 -3.75 16.73 9.04
CA LEU A 111 -2.89 17.33 10.03
C LEU A 111 -3.34 18.76 10.31
N TRP A 112 -3.07 19.23 11.53
CA TRP A 112 -3.13 20.66 11.81
C TRP A 112 -2.03 21.37 11.02
N ARG A 113 -2.41 22.16 10.01
CA ARG A 113 -1.44 23.02 9.32
C ARG A 113 -1.09 24.21 10.20
N GLY A 114 0.20 24.36 10.52
CA GLY A 114 0.74 25.53 11.22
C GLY A 114 1.00 25.36 12.72
N GLN A 115 1.44 24.18 13.18
CA GLN A 115 1.76 24.00 14.60
C GLN A 115 3.21 24.43 14.91
N GLU A 116 3.39 25.73 15.14
CA GLU A 116 4.24 26.16 16.26
C GLU A 116 3.55 25.69 17.57
N PRO A 117 4.29 25.10 18.52
CA PRO A 117 3.70 24.60 19.77
C PRO A 117 3.04 25.76 20.53
N GLY A 118 1.72 25.70 20.69
CA GLY A 118 0.95 26.67 21.49
C GLY A 118 -0.08 27.52 20.74
N LYS A 119 -0.21 27.42 19.41
CA LYS A 119 -1.29 28.09 18.65
C LYS A 119 -2.05 27.10 17.77
N VAL A 120 -3.16 26.60 18.31
CA VAL A 120 -4.19 25.94 17.50
C VAL A 120 -4.87 27.04 16.70
N THR A 121 -4.41 27.26 15.47
CA THR A 121 -5.12 28.13 14.53
C THR A 121 -6.08 27.23 13.76
N GLU A 122 -7.36 27.26 14.16
CA GLU A 122 -8.44 26.66 13.38
C GLU A 122 -8.54 27.38 12.02
N LEU A 123 -7.84 26.86 11.01
CA LEU A 123 -8.08 27.27 9.63
C LEU A 123 -9.39 26.61 9.16
N HIS A 124 -10.45 27.43 9.21
CA HIS A 124 -11.73 27.43 8.51
C HIS A 124 -12.33 26.09 8.00
N PRO A 125 -13.64 25.85 8.19
CA PRO A 125 -14.38 24.72 7.62
C PRO A 125 -14.65 24.98 6.12
N GLY A 126 -13.64 24.80 5.28
CA GLY A 126 -13.70 24.95 3.83
C GLY A 126 -13.31 23.65 3.13
N ARG A 127 -14.19 23.17 2.26
CA ARG A 127 -14.22 21.84 1.61
C ARG A 127 -13.11 21.54 0.57
N ASP A 128 -11.95 22.19 0.60
CA ASP A 128 -11.02 22.18 -0.56
C ASP A 128 -9.58 21.72 -0.29
N HIS A 129 -9.30 21.11 0.86
CA HIS A 129 -7.99 20.50 1.08
C HIS A 129 -8.14 18.99 1.22
N GLY A 130 -7.59 18.26 0.25
CA GLY A 130 -7.47 16.81 0.31
C GLY A 130 -6.63 16.36 1.50
N PRO A 131 -6.67 15.05 1.82
CA PRO A 131 -5.91 14.50 2.94
C PRO A 131 -4.42 14.81 2.81
N ASP A 132 -3.75 15.10 3.94
CA ASP A 132 -2.29 15.28 3.94
C ASP A 132 -1.60 13.94 3.65
N PHE A 133 -2.19 12.81 4.07
CA PHE A 133 -1.81 11.48 3.62
C PHE A 133 -2.98 10.48 3.69
N THR A 134 -3.02 9.56 2.72
CA THR A 134 -4.01 8.49 2.60
C THR A 134 -3.33 7.15 2.81
N ILE A 135 -3.82 6.38 3.78
CA ILE A 135 -3.37 5.02 4.05
C ILE A 135 -4.39 4.05 3.47
N ASP A 136 -3.96 3.28 2.47
CA ASP A 136 -4.74 2.18 1.96
C ASP A 136 -4.65 0.97 2.90
N THR A 137 -5.73 0.71 3.65
CA THR A 137 -5.79 -0.39 4.63
C THR A 137 -5.99 -1.75 3.98
N SER A 138 -6.47 -1.78 2.74
CA SER A 138 -6.62 -3.03 1.99
C SER A 138 -5.27 -3.66 1.63
N ALA A 139 -4.20 -2.86 1.61
CA ALA A 139 -2.82 -3.32 1.47
C ALA A 139 -2.23 -3.84 2.79
N LEU A 140 -2.91 -3.66 3.92
CA LEU A 140 -2.41 -4.00 5.25
C LEU A 140 -3.04 -5.31 5.78
N GLU A 141 -2.30 -6.02 6.61
CA GLU A 141 -2.69 -7.24 7.31
C GLU A 141 -3.40 -6.84 8.60
N GLY A 142 -4.73 -6.98 8.64
CA GLY A 142 -5.59 -6.65 9.78
C GLY A 142 -6.94 -6.09 9.35
N ASP A 143 -7.95 -6.16 10.22
CA ASP A 143 -9.24 -5.54 9.94
C ASP A 143 -9.12 -4.01 10.04
N ALA A 144 -9.55 -3.30 9.01
CA ALA A 144 -9.54 -1.84 9.00
C ALA A 144 -10.42 -1.25 10.12
N SER A 145 -11.46 -1.99 10.54
CA SER A 145 -12.27 -1.64 11.71
C SER A 145 -11.45 -1.70 13.01
N GLU A 146 -10.59 -2.72 13.16
CA GLU A 146 -9.69 -2.85 14.32
C GLU A 146 -8.61 -1.77 14.32
N MET A 147 -8.08 -1.41 13.14
CA MET A 147 -7.16 -0.27 12.98
C MET A 147 -7.84 1.04 13.41
N ALA A 148 -9.05 1.30 12.91
CA ALA A 148 -9.82 2.49 13.27
C ALA A 148 -10.14 2.55 14.78
N GLN A 149 -10.49 1.42 15.40
CA GLN A 149 -10.70 1.33 16.85
C GLN A 149 -9.42 1.57 17.65
N THR A 150 -8.27 1.19 17.13
CA THR A 150 -6.98 1.43 17.81
C THR A 150 -6.58 2.90 17.68
N ILE A 151 -6.84 3.53 16.53
CA ILE A 151 -6.62 4.97 16.30
C ILE A 151 -7.59 5.81 17.13
N SER A 152 -8.85 5.40 17.27
CA SER A 152 -9.87 6.17 18.02
C SER A 152 -9.58 6.31 19.51
N ARG A 153 -8.68 5.48 20.05
CA ARG A 153 -8.16 5.63 21.43
C ARG A 153 -7.23 6.82 21.59
N HIS A 154 -6.71 7.37 20.48
CA HIS A 154 -5.69 8.41 20.48
C HIS A 154 -6.07 9.65 19.67
N ALA A 155 -6.93 9.54 18.65
CA ALA A 155 -7.37 10.64 17.80
C ALA A 155 -8.86 10.53 17.46
N VAL A 156 -9.47 11.65 17.05
CA VAL A 156 -10.87 11.66 16.57
C VAL A 156 -10.94 10.98 15.21
N VAL A 157 -11.73 9.90 15.12
CA VAL A 157 -11.99 9.17 13.88
C VAL A 157 -13.39 9.51 13.37
N ARG A 158 -13.48 10.02 12.14
CA ARG A 158 -14.73 10.25 11.42
C ARG A 158 -14.93 9.14 10.40
N VAL A 159 -16.13 8.58 10.33
CA VAL A 159 -16.48 7.55 9.35
C VAL A 159 -17.29 8.21 8.22
N GLU A 160 -16.76 8.15 7.01
CA GLU A 160 -17.48 8.52 5.78
C GLU A 160 -17.82 7.22 5.02
N LEU A 161 -19.12 6.92 4.96
CA LEU A 161 -19.71 5.74 4.30
C LEU A 161 -19.91 5.97 2.81
#